data_AF-A0A1U7X1R2-F1
#
_entry.id   AF-A0A1U7X1R2-F1
#
_cell.length_a   1.000
_cell.length_b   1.000
_cell.length_c   1.000
_cell.angle_alpha   90.00
_cell.angle_beta   90.00
_cell.angle_gamma   90.00
#
_symmetry.space_group_name_H-M   'P 1'
#
loop_
_entity.id
_entity.type
_entity.pdbx_description
1 polymer ?
#
loop_
_entity_poly.entity_id
_entity_poly.type
_entity_poly.pdbx_seq_one_letter_code
_entity_poly.pdbx_strand_id
1 'polypeptide(L)'
;MVIGDGIITPSISVLSAVSGIKPLGQEAIVGVSVAILVALFCFQRFGTDKVGYSFAPAICIWFCLISGTGNGKKGWLSLGGVILCITGSEAMFVDLGHFSVRSVQISFSCVVFPSILSAYIGQAAYLTKFPENVGNAFYASVLDPIYWPTFVVAVVAAIIASQAMISGAFSIVAQAQSLGCFPRVKVIHTSAKHEGQVYIPELNYFLMVACVVVTLSFKTTRNLGNAYGICVVSAELTTTNMMTLVMLLIWKISIWRIILFYVVYVTIESTYLSTQLTKFVQGGFLPLAFSFVLVIIMGNWHYVQKHRYEFELKNKVSSDYCEHVIFVLRDNRSKRNKK
;
A
#
# COMPACT_ATOMS: atom_id res chain seq x y z
N MET A 1 -8.81 -1.24 -0.02
CA MET A 1 -7.86 -0.27 0.57
C MET A 1 -6.44 -0.57 0.11
N VAL A 2 -5.69 -1.53 0.68
CA VAL A 2 -4.28 -1.76 0.25
C VAL A 2 -4.11 -2.09 -1.23
N ILE A 3 -5.05 -2.83 -1.87
CA ILE A 3 -5.03 -3.03 -3.34
C ILE A 3 -5.19 -1.70 -4.10
N GLY A 4 -5.99 -0.75 -3.57
CA GLY A 4 -6.14 0.59 -4.14
C GLY A 4 -4.90 1.46 -3.93
N ASP A 5 -4.22 1.31 -2.80
CA ASP A 5 -2.93 1.96 -2.53
C ASP A 5 -1.82 1.40 -3.46
N GLY A 6 -1.76 0.08 -3.65
CA GLY A 6 -0.92 -0.58 -4.66
C GLY A 6 -1.21 -0.18 -6.12
N ILE A 7 -2.30 0.54 -6.39
CA ILE A 7 -2.60 1.18 -7.68
C ILE A 7 -2.17 2.66 -7.69
N ILE A 8 -2.47 3.37 -6.61
CA ILE A 8 -2.32 4.83 -6.55
C ILE A 8 -0.87 5.22 -6.25
N THR A 9 -0.18 4.52 -5.34
CA THR A 9 1.22 4.81 -5.00
C THR A 9 2.15 4.73 -6.22
N PRO A 10 2.15 3.65 -7.03
CA PRO A 10 2.94 3.64 -8.26
C PRO A 10 2.61 4.79 -9.20
N SER A 11 1.32 5.07 -9.38
CA SER A 11 0.83 6.15 -10.24
C SER A 11 1.31 7.53 -9.77
N ILE A 12 1.23 7.84 -8.46
CA ILE A 12 1.59 9.15 -7.93
C ILE A 12 3.10 9.33 -7.78
N SER A 13 3.83 8.30 -7.35
CA SER A 13 5.29 8.37 -7.20
C SER A 13 5.98 8.57 -8.56
N VAL A 14 5.61 7.77 -9.57
CA VAL A 14 6.19 7.90 -10.92
C VAL A 14 5.79 9.23 -11.57
N LEU A 15 4.51 9.62 -11.50
CA LEU A 15 4.07 10.91 -12.07
C LEU A 15 4.74 12.11 -11.38
N SER A 16 4.94 12.06 -10.06
CA SER A 16 5.65 13.09 -9.31
C SER A 16 7.12 13.19 -9.72
N ALA A 17 7.85 12.07 -9.84
CA ALA A 17 9.24 12.08 -10.29
C ALA A 17 9.37 12.59 -11.73
N VAL A 18 8.52 12.12 -12.66
CA VAL A 18 8.55 12.53 -14.07
C VAL A 18 8.14 13.99 -14.26
N SER A 19 7.36 14.57 -13.34
CA SER A 19 6.99 16.01 -13.37
C SER A 19 8.18 16.98 -13.30
N GLY A 20 9.37 16.49 -12.96
CA GLY A 20 10.61 17.26 -13.07
C GLY A 20 10.94 17.68 -14.50
N ILE A 21 10.65 16.84 -15.51
CA ILE A 21 11.14 17.02 -16.88
C ILE A 21 10.68 18.36 -17.49
N LYS A 22 11.64 19.27 -17.73
CA LYS A 22 11.42 20.54 -18.44
C LYS A 22 12.07 20.52 -19.84
N PRO A 23 11.50 21.19 -20.85
CA PRO A 23 10.19 21.88 -20.87
C PRO A 23 9.10 20.99 -21.50
N LEU A 24 8.96 19.72 -21.09
CA LEU A 24 7.99 18.83 -21.72
C LEU A 24 6.56 19.16 -21.27
N GLY A 25 5.62 19.11 -22.22
CA GLY A 25 4.20 19.33 -21.96
C GLY A 25 3.58 18.21 -21.12
N GLN A 26 2.46 18.51 -20.45
CA GLN A 26 1.81 17.61 -19.50
C GLN A 26 1.45 16.24 -20.11
N GLU A 27 0.98 16.18 -21.36
CA GLU A 27 0.67 14.91 -22.03
C GLU A 27 1.92 14.03 -22.23
N ALA A 28 3.10 14.65 -22.42
CA ALA A 28 4.36 13.91 -22.54
C ALA A 28 4.89 13.45 -21.18
N ILE A 29 4.70 14.23 -20.11
CA ILE A 29 4.94 13.80 -18.72
C ILE A 29 4.09 12.56 -18.38
N VAL A 30 2.80 12.60 -18.72
CA VAL A 30 1.88 11.46 -18.55
C VAL A 30 2.32 10.25 -19.40
N GLY A 31 2.69 10.46 -20.66
CA GLY A 31 3.19 9.39 -21.55
C GLY A 31 4.47 8.71 -21.04
N VAL A 32 5.45 9.48 -20.58
CA VAL A 32 6.69 8.96 -19.97
C VAL A 32 6.39 8.22 -18.66
N SER A 33 5.46 8.72 -17.84
CA SER A 33 5.02 8.05 -16.61
C SER A 33 4.37 6.68 -16.91
N VAL A 34 3.50 6.62 -17.92
CA VAL A 34 2.88 5.37 -18.38
C VAL A 34 3.93 4.38 -18.91
N ALA A 35 4.93 4.84 -19.67
CA ALA A 35 6.01 3.98 -20.14
C ALA A 35 6.85 3.39 -18.99
N ILE A 36 7.17 4.21 -17.97
CA ILE A 36 7.88 3.75 -16.77
C ILE A 36 7.02 2.77 -15.96
N LEU A 37 5.71 3.01 -15.82
CA LEU A 37 4.79 2.08 -15.14
C LEU A 37 4.73 0.73 -15.86
N VAL A 38 4.55 0.71 -17.18
CA VAL A 38 4.53 -0.54 -17.96
C VAL A 38 5.86 -1.30 -17.80
N ALA A 39 7.00 -0.61 -17.92
CA ALA A 39 8.31 -1.23 -17.67
C ALA A 39 8.40 -1.81 -16.25
N LEU A 40 8.00 -1.04 -15.23
CA LEU A 40 8.01 -1.44 -13.83
C LEU A 40 7.23 -2.75 -13.61
N PHE A 41 5.99 -2.84 -14.13
CA PHE A 41 5.15 -4.04 -14.03
C PHE A 41 5.65 -5.21 -14.89
N CYS A 42 6.40 -4.97 -15.97
CA CYS A 42 7.10 -6.03 -16.71
C CYS A 42 8.30 -6.61 -15.92
N PHE A 43 9.01 -5.78 -15.15
CA PHE A 43 10.17 -6.21 -14.33
C PHE A 43 9.79 -6.84 -12.98
N GLN A 44 8.52 -6.74 -12.54
CA GLN A 44 8.04 -7.30 -11.26
C GLN A 44 8.36 -8.79 -11.02
N ARG A 45 8.49 -9.59 -12.09
CA ARG A 45 8.85 -11.02 -12.00
C ARG A 45 10.22 -11.31 -11.38
N PHE A 46 11.08 -10.31 -11.20
CA PHE A 46 12.44 -10.47 -10.66
C PHE A 46 12.55 -10.25 -9.15
N GLY A 47 11.49 -9.76 -8.50
CA GLY A 47 11.43 -9.57 -7.04
C GLY A 47 12.30 -8.43 -6.50
N THR A 48 12.00 -7.98 -5.27
CA THR A 48 12.75 -6.92 -4.57
C THR A 48 12.76 -7.15 -3.07
N ASP A 49 13.86 -6.75 -2.41
CA ASP A 49 14.07 -6.81 -0.96
C ASP A 49 14.27 -5.38 -0.40
N LYS A 50 13.67 -5.07 0.78
CA LYS A 50 14.13 -4.21 1.91
C LYS A 50 13.03 -3.34 2.58
N VAL A 51 13.08 -3.28 3.93
CA VAL A 51 12.30 -2.47 4.92
C VAL A 51 10.88 -3.00 5.28
N GLY A 52 10.29 -2.93 6.50
CA GLY A 52 10.82 -2.62 7.85
C GLY A 52 9.86 -2.09 8.98
N TYR A 53 10.38 -1.67 10.17
CA TYR A 53 9.59 -0.93 11.20
C TYR A 53 10.42 0.00 12.10
N SER A 54 10.15 1.32 12.03
CA SER A 54 10.12 2.23 13.20
C SER A 54 9.45 3.60 12.91
N PHE A 55 8.63 3.69 11.86
CA PHE A 55 8.26 4.92 11.17
C PHE A 55 7.28 5.85 11.93
N ALA A 56 6.23 5.29 12.53
CA ALA A 56 5.09 6.06 13.04
C ALA A 56 5.43 7.12 14.13
N PRO A 57 6.19 6.82 15.21
CA PRO A 57 6.28 7.73 16.34
C PRO A 57 6.96 9.08 16.02
N ALA A 58 8.02 9.06 15.21
CA ALA A 58 8.76 10.27 14.86
C ALA A 58 7.93 11.22 13.99
N ILE A 59 7.14 10.65 13.08
CA ILE A 59 6.29 11.38 12.14
C ILE A 59 5.04 11.92 12.83
N CYS A 60 4.44 11.18 13.76
CA CYS A 60 3.38 11.71 14.63
C CYS A 60 3.85 12.93 15.46
N ILE A 61 5.06 12.89 16.04
CA ILE A 61 5.60 14.03 16.80
C ILE A 61 5.80 15.26 15.89
N TRP A 62 6.39 15.07 14.70
CA TRP A 62 6.58 16.13 13.71
C TRP A 62 5.25 16.77 13.28
N PHE A 63 4.20 15.97 13.05
CA PHE A 63 2.90 16.49 12.62
C PHE A 63 2.04 17.07 13.75
N CYS A 64 2.19 16.62 14.99
CA CYS A 64 1.64 17.33 16.15
C CYS A 64 2.24 18.75 16.28
N LEU A 65 3.55 18.91 16.05
CA LEU A 65 4.21 20.21 16.09
C LEU A 65 3.73 21.14 14.96
N ILE A 66 3.56 20.62 13.73
CA ILE A 66 3.01 21.40 12.61
C ILE A 66 1.54 21.78 12.86
N SER A 67 0.71 20.84 13.34
CA SER A 67 -0.71 21.08 13.60
C SER A 67 -0.97 22.14 14.68
N GLY A 68 -0.02 22.35 15.61
CA GLY A 68 -0.06 23.41 16.61
C GLY A 68 0.18 24.83 16.06
N THR A 69 0.65 24.98 14.82
CA THR A 69 0.92 26.31 14.22
C THR A 69 -0.34 26.90 13.59
N GLY A 70 -1.03 27.75 14.36
CA GLY A 70 -2.37 28.23 14.05
C GLY A 70 -2.49 29.06 12.76
N ASN A 71 -3.20 28.51 11.76
CA ASN A 71 -3.55 29.17 10.49
C ASN A 71 -5.04 29.06 10.12
N GLY A 72 -5.91 28.77 11.10
CA GLY A 72 -7.37 28.67 10.94
C GLY A 72 -7.80 27.74 9.80
N LYS A 73 -8.82 28.14 9.03
CA LYS A 73 -9.35 27.34 7.90
C LYS A 73 -8.30 27.04 6.81
N LYS A 74 -7.31 27.92 6.59
CA LYS A 74 -6.24 27.69 5.60
C LYS A 74 -5.24 26.63 6.10
N GLY A 75 -4.88 26.69 7.37
CA GLY A 75 -4.08 25.64 8.03
C GLY A 75 -4.76 24.28 7.97
N TRP A 76 -6.05 24.23 8.33
CA TRP A 76 -6.87 23.02 8.25
C TRP A 76 -6.83 22.38 6.85
N LEU A 77 -7.14 23.14 5.79
CA LEU A 77 -7.09 22.63 4.40
C LEU A 77 -5.69 22.13 3.98
N SER A 78 -4.62 22.69 4.56
CA SER A 78 -3.24 22.28 4.28
C SER A 78 -2.90 20.89 4.85
N LEU A 79 -3.49 20.50 5.98
CA LEU A 79 -3.27 19.18 6.60
C LEU A 79 -3.53 18.02 5.62
N GLY A 80 -4.52 18.17 4.74
CA GLY A 80 -4.84 17.18 3.69
C GLY A 80 -3.83 17.08 2.55
N GLY A 81 -2.84 17.97 2.46
CA GLY A 81 -1.64 17.79 1.64
C GLY A 81 -0.51 17.09 2.40
N VAL A 82 -0.36 17.46 3.67
CA VAL A 82 0.70 17.00 4.58
C VAL A 82 0.63 15.49 4.86
N ILE A 83 -0.58 14.92 4.93
CA ILE A 83 -0.79 13.49 5.23
C ILE A 83 -0.17 12.53 4.19
N LEU A 84 0.10 13.01 2.96
CA LEU A 84 0.84 12.28 1.92
C LEU A 84 2.33 12.06 2.26
N CYS A 85 2.79 12.50 3.43
CA CYS A 85 4.12 12.19 3.96
C CYS A 85 4.10 11.02 4.96
N ILE A 86 2.92 10.54 5.40
CA ILE A 86 2.79 9.33 6.25
C ILE A 86 2.69 8.05 5.40
N THR A 87 2.20 8.19 4.17
CA THR A 87 2.12 7.12 3.17
C THR A 87 3.51 6.54 2.91
N GLY A 88 3.65 5.23 3.13
CA GLY A 88 4.95 4.56 3.19
C GLY A 88 5.21 3.83 4.51
N SER A 89 4.57 4.22 5.62
CA SER A 89 4.56 3.41 6.85
C SER A 89 4.16 1.97 6.53
N GLU A 90 3.02 1.85 5.86
CA GLU A 90 2.33 0.59 5.56
C GLU A 90 3.16 -0.34 4.68
N ALA A 91 3.86 0.20 3.68
CA ALA A 91 4.81 -0.54 2.86
C ALA A 91 5.81 -1.31 3.72
N MET A 92 6.43 -0.60 4.67
CA MET A 92 7.43 -1.16 5.56
C MET A 92 6.83 -2.29 6.43
N PHE A 93 5.58 -2.15 6.88
CA PHE A 93 4.90 -3.18 7.68
C PHE A 93 4.56 -4.44 6.93
N VAL A 94 4.10 -4.34 5.68
CA VAL A 94 3.73 -5.52 4.90
C VAL A 94 4.98 -6.36 4.56
N ASP A 95 6.13 -5.70 4.36
CA ASP A 95 7.42 -6.34 4.10
C ASP A 95 8.21 -6.74 5.38
N LEU A 96 7.61 -6.65 6.59
CA LEU A 96 8.24 -7.12 7.84
C LEU A 96 8.61 -8.61 7.87
N GLY A 97 8.06 -9.42 6.96
CA GLY A 97 8.46 -10.82 6.79
C GLY A 97 9.91 -11.02 6.34
N HIS A 98 10.57 -9.96 5.84
CA HIS A 98 11.87 -10.04 5.17
C HIS A 98 13.01 -9.32 5.91
N PHE A 99 12.72 -8.42 6.86
CA PHE A 99 13.73 -7.56 7.49
C PHE A 99 13.70 -7.56 9.01
N SER A 100 14.90 -7.63 9.60
CA SER A 100 15.03 -7.44 11.05
C SER A 100 14.74 -5.98 11.41
N VAL A 101 13.93 -5.79 12.47
CA VAL A 101 13.51 -4.48 12.98
C VAL A 101 14.70 -3.53 13.20
N ARG A 102 15.81 -4.05 13.75
CA ARG A 102 17.04 -3.28 14.01
C ARG A 102 17.68 -2.71 12.74
N SER A 103 17.73 -3.47 11.64
CA SER A 103 18.32 -3.00 10.39
C SER A 103 17.61 -1.76 9.85
N VAL A 104 16.32 -1.65 10.15
CA VAL A 104 15.46 -0.58 9.64
C VAL A 104 15.53 0.63 10.54
N GLN A 105 15.51 0.42 11.85
CA GLN A 105 15.74 1.47 12.84
C GLN A 105 17.01 2.26 12.56
N ILE A 106 18.12 1.55 12.30
CA ILE A 106 19.41 2.18 11.97
C ILE A 106 19.33 2.90 10.62
N SER A 107 18.84 2.24 9.57
CA SER A 107 18.73 2.84 8.23
C SER A 107 17.88 4.13 8.22
N PHE A 108 16.73 4.11 8.91
CA PHE A 108 15.84 5.26 8.95
C PHE A 108 16.41 6.40 9.81
N SER A 109 16.80 6.12 11.05
CA SER A 109 17.24 7.15 12.00
C SER A 109 18.59 7.78 11.63
N CYS A 110 19.50 7.03 11.01
CA CYS A 110 20.85 7.51 10.69
C CYS A 110 21.00 8.02 9.24
N VAL A 111 20.14 7.57 8.30
CA VAL A 111 20.24 7.95 6.88
C VAL A 111 18.98 8.67 6.41
N VAL A 112 17.83 7.98 6.40
CA VAL A 112 16.62 8.51 5.74
C VAL A 112 16.10 9.79 6.40
N PHE A 113 15.93 9.79 7.73
CA PHE A 113 15.35 10.92 8.45
C PHE A 113 16.24 12.18 8.41
N PRO A 114 17.57 12.12 8.67
CA PRO A 114 18.45 13.27 8.49
C PRO A 114 18.47 13.81 7.05
N SER A 115 18.44 12.93 6.03
CA SER A 115 18.40 13.34 4.63
C SER A 115 17.09 14.04 4.24
N ILE A 116 15.94 13.51 4.67
CA ILE A 116 14.64 14.13 4.41
C ILE A 116 14.53 15.49 5.13
N LEU A 117 14.97 15.57 6.39
CA LEU A 117 14.95 16.80 7.16
C LEU A 117 15.83 17.90 6.52
N SER A 118 17.04 17.55 6.08
CA SER A 118 17.93 18.50 5.40
C SER A 118 17.37 18.96 4.05
N ALA A 119 16.72 18.07 3.29
CA ALA A 119 16.06 18.41 2.04
C ALA A 119 14.89 19.39 2.25
N TYR A 120 14.03 19.17 3.25
CA TYR A 120 12.94 20.11 3.56
C TYR A 120 13.42 21.46 4.09
N ILE A 121 14.47 21.48 4.93
CA ILE A 121 15.09 22.75 5.38
C ILE A 121 15.69 23.51 4.19
N GLY A 122 16.37 22.82 3.27
CA GLY A 122 16.89 23.40 2.03
C GLY A 122 15.80 23.98 1.13
N GLN A 123 14.70 23.25 0.91
CA GLN A 123 13.55 23.74 0.16
C GLN A 123 12.87 24.93 0.83
N ALA A 124 12.69 24.90 2.15
CA ALA A 124 12.13 26.02 2.89
C ALA A 124 13.01 27.28 2.74
N ALA A 125 14.33 27.13 2.91
CA ALA A 125 15.28 28.22 2.70
C ALA A 125 15.24 28.77 1.26
N TYR A 126 15.13 27.90 0.25
CA TYR A 126 14.98 28.29 -1.16
C TYR A 126 13.68 29.10 -1.40
N LEU A 127 12.55 28.63 -0.86
CA LEU A 127 11.25 29.27 -1.01
C LEU A 127 11.14 30.63 -0.32
N THR A 128 11.97 30.93 0.69
CA THR A 128 12.04 32.31 1.25
C THR A 128 12.54 33.34 0.23
N LYS A 129 13.30 32.92 -0.79
CA LYS A 129 13.79 33.77 -1.88
C LYS A 129 12.94 33.69 -3.14
N PHE A 130 12.35 32.52 -3.42
CA PHE A 130 11.57 32.24 -4.63
C PHE A 130 10.19 31.67 -4.31
N PRO A 131 9.26 32.48 -3.74
CA PRO A 131 7.95 32.00 -3.29
C PRO A 131 7.04 31.52 -4.45
N GLU A 132 7.27 31.99 -5.67
CA GLU A 132 6.53 31.54 -6.88
C GLU A 132 6.75 30.04 -7.17
N ASN A 133 7.89 29.47 -6.74
CA ASN A 133 8.31 28.12 -7.12
C ASN A 133 7.73 26.99 -6.25
N VAL A 134 6.76 27.27 -5.36
CA VAL A 134 6.14 26.29 -4.44
C VAL A 134 5.69 25.00 -5.15
N GLY A 135 5.07 25.12 -6.33
CA GLY A 135 4.55 23.97 -7.08
C GLY A 135 5.61 22.99 -7.60
N ASN A 136 6.88 23.39 -7.63
CA ASN A 136 7.99 22.55 -8.08
C ASN A 136 9.25 22.76 -7.21
N ALA A 137 9.05 22.97 -5.90
CA ALA A 137 10.11 23.38 -4.98
C ALA A 137 11.30 22.41 -4.94
N PHE A 138 11.06 21.10 -5.03
CA PHE A 138 12.11 20.08 -5.11
C PHE A 138 13.07 20.36 -6.27
N TYR A 139 12.60 20.27 -7.52
CA TYR A 139 13.47 20.45 -8.69
C TYR A 139 13.93 21.89 -8.90
N ALA A 140 13.19 22.90 -8.44
CA ALA A 140 13.60 24.29 -8.52
C ALA A 140 14.76 24.64 -7.56
N SER A 141 14.89 23.91 -6.44
CA SER A 141 15.97 24.10 -5.46
C SER A 141 17.29 23.41 -5.81
N VAL A 142 17.31 22.55 -6.84
CA VAL A 142 18.50 21.80 -7.27
C VAL A 142 19.36 22.65 -8.21
N LEU A 143 20.68 22.65 -8.03
CA LEU A 143 21.62 23.37 -8.89
C LEU A 143 21.74 22.68 -10.26
N ASP A 144 21.83 23.47 -11.34
CA ASP A 144 21.85 22.98 -12.72
C ASP A 144 22.84 21.82 -13.00
N PRO A 145 24.09 21.80 -12.48
CA PRO A 145 25.04 20.72 -12.76
C PRO A 145 24.64 19.35 -12.18
N ILE A 146 23.90 19.35 -11.06
CA ILE A 146 23.45 18.12 -10.38
C ILE A 146 21.99 17.77 -10.67
N TYR A 147 21.30 18.61 -11.45
CA TYR A 147 19.89 18.45 -11.81
C TYR A 147 19.56 17.08 -12.42
N TRP A 148 20.27 16.69 -13.50
CA TRP A 148 20.04 15.42 -14.18
C TRP A 148 20.36 14.19 -13.31
N PRO A 149 21.49 14.13 -12.59
CA PRO A 149 21.72 13.11 -11.56
C PRO A 149 20.58 13.01 -10.53
N THR A 150 20.13 14.13 -9.96
CA THR A 150 19.03 14.15 -8.98
C THR A 150 17.71 13.68 -9.59
N PHE A 151 17.43 14.04 -10.84
CA PHE A 151 16.25 13.57 -11.57
C PHE A 151 16.25 12.05 -11.77
N VAL A 152 17.36 11.47 -12.22
CA VAL A 152 17.49 10.01 -12.38
C VAL A 152 17.31 9.29 -11.04
N VAL A 153 17.95 9.80 -9.98
CA VAL A 153 17.79 9.23 -8.62
C VAL A 153 16.34 9.32 -8.13
N ALA A 154 15.64 10.43 -8.39
CA ALA A 154 14.23 10.58 -8.02
C ALA A 154 13.32 9.59 -8.75
N VAL A 155 13.55 9.34 -10.05
CA VAL A 155 12.81 8.33 -10.83
C VAL A 155 13.09 6.92 -10.29
N VAL A 156 14.36 6.59 -10.01
CA VAL A 156 14.73 5.29 -9.41
C VAL A 156 14.10 5.11 -8.02
N ALA A 157 14.10 6.15 -7.18
CA ALA A 157 13.46 6.11 -5.86
C ALA A 157 11.93 5.91 -5.97
N ALA A 158 11.27 6.57 -6.92
CA ALA A 158 9.85 6.37 -7.20
C ALA A 158 9.54 4.94 -7.66
N ILE A 159 10.40 4.35 -8.52
CA ILE A 159 10.29 2.94 -8.93
C ILE A 159 10.41 2.02 -7.71
N ILE A 160 11.42 2.21 -6.85
CA ILE A 160 11.63 1.39 -5.65
C ILE A 160 10.46 1.50 -4.67
N ALA A 161 9.95 2.71 -4.40
CA ALA A 161 8.78 2.91 -3.54
C ALA A 161 7.52 2.19 -4.08
N SER A 162 7.34 2.21 -5.41
CA SER A 162 6.25 1.50 -6.08
C SER A 162 6.36 -0.02 -5.94
N GLN A 163 7.58 -0.57 -5.97
CA GLN A 163 7.82 -2.01 -5.87
C GLN A 163 7.35 -2.59 -4.52
N ALA A 164 7.69 -1.92 -3.41
CA ALA A 164 7.26 -2.33 -2.07
C ALA A 164 5.73 -2.40 -1.96
N MET A 165 5.00 -1.41 -2.48
CA MET A 165 3.54 -1.42 -2.45
C MET A 165 2.90 -2.51 -3.31
N ILE A 166 3.50 -2.84 -4.45
CA ILE A 166 3.02 -3.91 -5.33
C ILE A 166 3.28 -5.29 -4.69
N SER A 167 4.48 -5.51 -4.15
CA SER A 167 4.84 -6.68 -3.33
C SER A 167 3.86 -6.85 -2.15
N GLY A 168 3.58 -5.77 -1.42
CA GLY A 168 2.65 -5.78 -0.31
C GLY A 168 1.22 -6.14 -0.71
N ALA A 169 0.74 -5.66 -1.86
CA ALA A 169 -0.56 -6.05 -2.40
C ALA A 169 -0.62 -7.54 -2.76
N PHE A 170 0.46 -8.11 -3.31
CA PHE A 170 0.55 -9.55 -3.59
C PHE A 170 0.50 -10.39 -2.30
N SER A 171 1.28 -10.00 -1.28
CA SER A 171 1.32 -10.67 0.02
C SER A 171 -0.04 -10.66 0.73
N ILE A 172 -0.75 -9.54 0.76
CA ILE A 172 -2.09 -9.45 1.37
C ILE A 172 -3.12 -10.27 0.59
N VAL A 173 -3.05 -10.30 -0.74
CA VAL A 173 -3.97 -11.14 -1.53
C VAL A 173 -3.72 -12.63 -1.33
N ALA A 174 -2.46 -13.07 -1.20
CA ALA A 174 -2.15 -14.46 -0.85
C ALA A 174 -2.66 -14.84 0.54
N GLN A 175 -2.56 -13.94 1.53
CA GLN A 175 -3.14 -14.14 2.86
C GLN A 175 -4.69 -14.14 2.82
N ALA A 176 -5.31 -13.26 2.04
CA ALA A 176 -6.77 -13.25 1.86
C ALA A 176 -7.28 -14.53 1.17
N GLN A 177 -6.49 -15.11 0.25
CA GLN A 177 -6.76 -16.40 -0.38
C GLN A 177 -6.65 -17.56 0.62
N SER A 178 -5.63 -17.59 1.49
CA SER A 178 -5.49 -18.67 2.48
C SER A 178 -6.61 -18.67 3.52
N LEU A 179 -7.17 -17.49 3.83
CA LEU A 179 -8.40 -17.33 4.63
C LEU A 179 -9.70 -17.64 3.88
N GLY A 180 -9.63 -17.96 2.58
CA GLY A 180 -10.82 -18.23 1.75
C GLY A 180 -11.67 -16.99 1.44
N CYS A 181 -11.13 -15.79 1.65
CA CYS A 181 -11.80 -14.50 1.43
C CYS A 181 -11.54 -13.90 0.03
N PHE A 182 -10.66 -14.52 -0.77
CA PHE A 182 -10.30 -14.05 -2.11
C PHE A 182 -10.36 -15.17 -3.15
N PRO A 183 -10.71 -14.88 -4.42
CA PRO A 183 -10.59 -15.81 -5.54
C PRO A 183 -9.24 -16.53 -5.62
N ARG A 184 -9.24 -17.79 -6.08
CA ARG A 184 -8.00 -18.55 -6.28
C ARG A 184 -7.20 -17.94 -7.44
N VAL A 185 -6.06 -17.35 -7.11
CA VAL A 185 -5.03 -16.81 -8.01
C VAL A 185 -3.73 -17.61 -7.91
N LYS A 186 -2.86 -17.50 -8.92
CA LYS A 186 -1.62 -18.29 -8.98
C LYS A 186 -0.52 -17.62 -8.16
N VAL A 187 -0.39 -18.04 -6.90
CA VAL A 187 0.71 -17.65 -6.02
C VAL A 187 2.01 -18.34 -6.48
N ILE A 188 3.03 -17.55 -6.82
CA ILE A 188 4.38 -18.00 -7.16
C ILE A 188 5.33 -17.39 -6.13
N HIS A 189 6.03 -18.23 -5.36
CA HIS A 189 7.08 -17.75 -4.45
C HIS A 189 8.37 -17.49 -5.25
N THR A 190 8.88 -16.25 -5.22
CA THR A 190 10.07 -15.88 -6.02
C THR A 190 11.39 -16.25 -5.34
N SER A 191 11.39 -16.55 -4.04
CA SER A 191 12.55 -17.05 -3.30
C SER A 191 12.22 -18.35 -2.57
N ALA A 192 13.12 -19.33 -2.69
CA ALA A 192 13.09 -20.57 -1.93
C ALA A 192 13.51 -20.40 -0.45
N LYS A 193 13.93 -19.20 -0.02
CA LYS A 193 14.36 -18.90 1.35
C LYS A 193 13.40 -17.99 2.13
N HIS A 194 12.52 -17.25 1.45
CA HIS A 194 11.64 -16.27 2.07
C HIS A 194 10.20 -16.46 1.58
N GLU A 195 9.36 -17.13 2.39
CA GLU A 195 7.97 -17.46 2.00
C GLU A 195 7.12 -16.22 1.66
N GLY A 196 7.39 -15.09 2.31
CA GLY A 196 6.70 -13.82 2.06
C GLY A 196 7.04 -13.14 0.73
N GLN A 197 7.94 -13.69 -0.10
CA GLN A 197 8.23 -13.15 -1.42
C GLN A 197 7.24 -13.75 -2.42
N VAL A 198 6.09 -13.10 -2.56
CA VAL A 198 4.95 -13.59 -3.33
C VAL A 198 4.77 -12.77 -4.61
N TYR A 199 4.77 -13.45 -5.75
CA TYR A 199 4.38 -12.88 -7.05
C TYR A 199 3.06 -13.53 -7.53
N ILE A 200 2.11 -12.71 -7.96
CA ILE A 200 0.80 -13.15 -8.46
C ILE A 200 0.62 -12.57 -9.88
N PRO A 201 0.78 -13.36 -10.96
CA PRO A 201 0.77 -12.84 -12.32
C PRO A 201 -0.53 -12.13 -12.70
N GLU A 202 -1.68 -12.70 -12.34
CA GLU A 202 -2.99 -12.13 -12.68
C GLU A 202 -3.20 -10.76 -12.02
N LEU A 203 -2.77 -10.64 -10.76
CA LEU A 203 -2.83 -9.41 -9.99
C LEU A 203 -1.82 -8.37 -10.50
N ASN A 204 -0.63 -8.80 -10.96
CA ASN A 204 0.36 -7.91 -11.58
C ASN A 204 -0.21 -7.19 -12.81
N TYR A 205 -0.86 -7.93 -13.73
CA TYR A 205 -1.51 -7.34 -14.90
C TYR A 205 -2.68 -6.42 -14.52
N PHE A 206 -3.48 -6.82 -13.54
CA PHE A 206 -4.59 -6.01 -13.03
C PHE A 206 -4.11 -4.68 -12.44
N LEU A 207 -3.10 -4.71 -11.56
CA LEU A 207 -2.50 -3.52 -10.98
C LEU A 207 -1.88 -2.63 -12.06
N MET A 208 -1.16 -3.21 -13.04
CA MET A 208 -0.59 -2.45 -14.16
C MET A 208 -1.64 -1.67 -14.94
N VAL A 209 -2.72 -2.34 -15.37
CA VAL A 209 -3.81 -1.70 -16.13
C VAL A 209 -4.48 -0.61 -15.29
N ALA A 210 -4.74 -0.87 -14.01
CA ALA A 210 -5.34 0.11 -13.11
C ALA A 210 -4.43 1.34 -12.89
N CYS A 211 -3.12 1.15 -12.70
CA CYS A 211 -2.15 2.25 -12.59
C CYS A 211 -2.13 3.12 -13.85
N VAL A 212 -2.12 2.51 -15.03
CA VAL A 212 -2.16 3.24 -16.31
C VAL A 212 -3.46 4.01 -16.46
N VAL A 213 -4.62 3.39 -16.20
CA VAL A 213 -5.94 4.06 -16.26
C VAL A 213 -6.01 5.24 -15.27
N VAL A 214 -5.54 5.06 -14.03
CA VAL A 214 -5.51 6.12 -13.01
C VAL A 214 -4.59 7.26 -13.43
N THR A 215 -3.40 6.95 -13.93
CA THR A 215 -2.43 7.97 -14.40
C THR A 215 -2.99 8.78 -15.57
N LEU A 216 -3.60 8.12 -16.56
CA LEU A 216 -4.24 8.77 -17.70
C LEU A 216 -5.49 9.60 -17.32
N SER A 217 -6.24 9.16 -16.30
CA SER A 217 -7.45 9.85 -15.85
C SER A 217 -7.16 11.11 -15.04
N PHE A 218 -6.20 11.05 -14.10
CA PHE A 218 -5.94 12.16 -13.18
C PHE A 218 -4.94 13.19 -13.71
N LYS A 219 -4.02 12.77 -14.60
CA LYS A 219 -3.00 13.56 -15.32
C LYS A 219 -2.06 14.48 -14.51
N THR A 220 -2.30 14.71 -13.22
CA THR A 220 -1.51 15.56 -12.34
C THR A 220 -1.35 14.94 -10.96
N THR A 221 -0.19 15.14 -10.34
CA THR A 221 0.08 14.75 -8.95
C THR A 221 -0.93 15.37 -7.97
N ARG A 222 -1.42 16.59 -8.24
CA ARG A 222 -2.40 17.29 -7.40
C ARG A 222 -3.77 16.59 -7.38
N ASN A 223 -4.32 16.29 -8.56
CA ASN A 223 -5.64 15.64 -8.64
C ASN A 223 -5.55 14.20 -8.11
N LEU A 224 -4.46 13.50 -8.41
CA LEU A 224 -4.22 12.14 -7.92
C LEU A 224 -4.02 12.08 -6.40
N GLY A 225 -3.27 13.02 -5.81
CA GLY A 225 -3.09 13.13 -4.36
C GLY A 225 -4.39 13.46 -3.61
N ASN A 226 -5.28 14.26 -4.23
CA ASN A 226 -6.63 14.51 -3.69
C ASN A 226 -7.50 13.24 -3.70
N ALA A 227 -7.35 12.36 -4.70
CA ALA A 227 -8.03 11.07 -4.72
C ALA A 227 -7.46 10.10 -3.67
N TYR A 228 -6.13 10.04 -3.56
CA TYR A 228 -5.41 9.13 -2.69
C TYR A 228 -5.72 9.33 -1.21
N GLY A 229 -5.70 10.59 -0.76
CA GLY A 229 -5.66 10.94 0.65
C GLY A 229 -6.86 10.50 1.51
N ILE A 230 -8.05 10.28 0.93
CA ILE A 230 -9.18 9.73 1.70
C ILE A 230 -8.96 8.24 2.00
N CYS A 231 -8.41 7.49 1.05
CA CYS A 231 -8.19 6.04 1.18
C CYS A 231 -7.15 5.71 2.25
N VAL A 232 -6.06 6.49 2.31
CA VAL A 232 -4.98 6.31 3.29
C VAL A 232 -5.52 6.51 4.70
N VAL A 233 -6.11 7.68 4.99
CA VAL A 233 -6.54 8.02 6.35
C VAL A 233 -7.66 7.12 6.86
N SER A 234 -8.55 6.65 5.97
CA SER A 234 -9.54 5.65 6.37
C SER A 234 -8.96 4.24 6.56
N ALA A 235 -7.83 3.90 5.94
CA ALA A 235 -7.08 2.69 6.23
C ALA A 235 -6.34 2.80 7.57
N GLU A 236 -5.64 3.92 7.82
CA GLU A 236 -4.99 4.24 9.11
C GLU A 236 -6.00 4.13 10.26
N LEU A 237 -7.13 4.83 10.17
CA LEU A 237 -8.21 4.74 11.17
C LEU A 237 -8.72 3.31 11.36
N THR A 238 -8.84 2.52 10.29
CA THR A 238 -9.21 1.10 10.40
C THR A 238 -8.13 0.30 11.16
N THR A 239 -6.85 0.55 10.89
CA THR A 239 -5.75 -0.11 11.61
C THR A 239 -5.66 0.30 13.08
N THR A 240 -5.89 1.55 13.44
CA THR A 240 -5.92 2.03 14.83
C THR A 240 -7.08 1.39 15.62
N ASN A 241 -8.24 1.22 14.99
CA ASN A 241 -9.35 0.46 15.58
C ASN A 241 -8.99 -1.02 15.81
N MET A 242 -8.44 -1.71 14.80
CA MET A 242 -8.02 -3.12 14.93
C MET A 242 -6.89 -3.32 15.93
N MET A 243 -5.93 -2.40 15.98
CA MET A 243 -4.83 -2.40 16.93
C MET A 243 -5.34 -2.26 18.37
N THR A 244 -6.35 -1.42 18.58
CA THR A 244 -6.99 -1.25 19.90
C THR A 244 -7.68 -2.54 20.36
N LEU A 245 -8.33 -3.28 19.45
CA LEU A 245 -8.87 -4.61 19.74
C LEU A 245 -7.77 -5.62 20.11
N VAL A 246 -6.62 -5.60 19.43
CA VAL A 246 -5.45 -6.44 19.76
C VAL A 246 -4.90 -6.09 21.15
N MET A 247 -4.76 -4.80 21.48
CA MET A 247 -4.29 -4.33 22.78
C MET A 247 -5.20 -4.76 23.93
N LEU A 248 -6.52 -4.78 23.69
CA LEU A 248 -7.54 -5.22 24.65
C LEU A 248 -7.57 -6.75 24.81
N LEU A 249 -7.72 -7.48 23.71
CA LEU A 249 -8.04 -8.92 23.74
C LEU A 249 -6.80 -9.81 23.86
N ILE A 250 -5.71 -9.46 23.17
CA ILE A 250 -4.51 -10.29 23.06
C ILE A 250 -3.46 -9.85 24.07
N TRP A 251 -3.10 -8.56 24.06
CA TRP A 251 -2.01 -8.05 24.91
C TRP A 251 -2.44 -7.73 26.35
N LYS A 252 -3.75 -7.54 26.59
CA LYS A 252 -4.36 -7.32 27.92
C LYS A 252 -3.66 -6.22 28.73
N ILE A 253 -3.28 -5.14 28.03
CA ILE A 253 -2.59 -3.99 28.64
C ILE A 253 -3.59 -3.21 29.52
N SER A 254 -3.08 -2.46 30.50
CA SER A 254 -3.92 -1.61 31.35
C SER A 254 -4.78 -0.64 30.54
N ILE A 255 -6.08 -0.59 30.87
CA ILE A 255 -7.10 0.15 30.11
C ILE A 255 -6.75 1.62 29.90
N TRP A 256 -6.10 2.26 30.88
CA TRP A 256 -5.63 3.65 30.77
C TRP A 256 -4.62 3.89 29.65
N ARG A 257 -3.72 2.94 29.37
CA ARG A 257 -2.76 3.04 28.25
C ARG A 257 -3.46 2.85 26.92
N ILE A 258 -4.49 2.00 26.87
CA ILE A 258 -5.30 1.75 25.67
C ILE A 258 -6.16 2.98 25.36
N ILE A 259 -6.82 3.57 26.35
CA ILE A 259 -7.57 4.82 26.20
C ILE A 259 -6.65 5.96 25.74
N LEU A 260 -5.47 6.12 26.36
CA LEU A 260 -4.51 7.13 25.96
C LEU A 260 -4.06 6.96 24.50
N PHE A 261 -3.72 5.73 24.09
CA PHE A 261 -3.40 5.41 22.69
C PHE A 261 -4.57 5.76 21.76
N TYR A 262 -5.75 5.21 22.01
CA TYR A 262 -6.90 5.35 21.13
C TYR A 262 -7.32 6.82 20.97
N VAL A 263 -7.43 7.58 22.07
CA VAL A 263 -7.82 8.99 22.02
C VAL A 263 -6.82 9.83 21.23
N VAL A 264 -5.52 9.63 21.43
CA VAL A 264 -4.47 10.38 20.71
C VAL A 264 -4.52 10.09 19.21
N TYR A 265 -4.45 8.82 18.80
CA TYR A 265 -4.38 8.46 17.38
C TYR A 265 -5.69 8.78 16.64
N VAL A 266 -6.85 8.40 17.18
CA VAL A 266 -8.14 8.65 16.52
C VAL A 266 -8.44 10.14 16.39
N THR A 267 -8.01 10.98 17.33
CA THR A 267 -8.20 12.44 17.23
C THR A 267 -7.37 13.04 16.11
N ILE A 268 -6.11 12.60 15.96
CA ILE A 268 -5.22 13.01 14.87
C ILE A 268 -5.79 12.53 13.51
N GLU A 269 -6.09 11.23 13.39
CA GLU A 269 -6.64 10.61 12.18
C GLU A 269 -7.99 11.25 11.77
N SER A 270 -8.89 11.51 12.72
CA SER A 270 -10.19 12.14 12.45
C SER A 270 -10.03 13.60 11.95
N THR A 271 -8.99 14.30 12.42
CA THR A 271 -8.65 15.66 11.96
C THR A 271 -8.16 15.64 10.50
N TYR A 272 -7.33 14.66 10.14
CA TYR A 272 -6.94 14.46 8.75
C TYR A 272 -8.13 13.98 7.88
N LEU A 273 -8.96 13.07 8.36
CA LEU A 273 -10.10 12.52 7.61
C LEU A 273 -11.12 13.61 7.28
N SER A 274 -11.50 14.41 8.27
CA SER A 274 -12.42 15.54 8.08
C SER A 274 -11.87 16.60 7.12
N THR A 275 -10.54 16.78 7.07
CA THR A 275 -9.90 17.59 6.03
C THR A 275 -10.04 16.94 4.64
N GLN A 276 -9.73 15.66 4.50
CA GLN A 276 -9.73 14.98 3.20
C GLN A 276 -11.15 14.76 2.64
N LEU A 277 -12.17 14.63 3.47
CA LEU A 277 -13.58 14.57 3.04
C LEU A 277 -14.00 15.82 2.24
N THR A 278 -13.39 16.98 2.46
CA THR A 278 -13.63 18.19 1.63
C THR A 278 -13.25 18.01 0.16
N LYS A 279 -12.38 17.03 -0.15
CA LYS A 279 -11.89 16.70 -1.49
C LYS A 279 -12.59 15.49 -2.12
N PHE A 280 -13.63 14.94 -1.48
CA PHE A 280 -14.33 13.73 -1.94
C PHE A 280 -14.75 13.82 -3.42
N VAL A 281 -15.36 14.94 -3.83
CA VAL A 281 -15.80 15.19 -5.22
C VAL A 281 -14.62 15.44 -6.18
N GLN A 282 -13.44 15.80 -5.66
CA GLN A 282 -12.22 16.06 -6.46
C GLN A 282 -11.45 14.77 -6.81
N GLY A 283 -12.07 13.60 -6.64
CA GLY A 283 -11.50 12.28 -6.94
C GLY A 283 -11.44 11.32 -5.76
N GLY A 284 -11.61 11.80 -4.53
CA GLY A 284 -11.53 10.98 -3.31
C GLY A 284 -12.55 9.85 -3.21
N PHE A 285 -13.64 9.92 -3.98
CA PHE A 285 -14.62 8.83 -4.10
C PHE A 285 -14.08 7.59 -4.85
N LEU A 286 -13.10 7.74 -5.75
CA LEU A 286 -12.70 6.68 -6.69
C LEU A 286 -12.05 5.47 -6.00
N PRO A 287 -11.11 5.63 -5.04
CA PRO A 287 -10.53 4.49 -4.33
C PRO A 287 -11.51 3.81 -3.36
N LEU A 288 -12.51 4.56 -2.87
CA LEU A 288 -13.59 4.05 -2.03
C LEU A 288 -14.57 3.20 -2.86
N ALA A 289 -15.01 3.69 -4.03
CA ALA A 289 -15.83 2.94 -4.96
C ALA A 289 -15.14 1.64 -5.40
N PHE A 290 -13.85 1.72 -5.73
CA PHE A 290 -13.02 0.56 -6.05
C PHE A 290 -12.92 -0.44 -4.88
N SER A 291 -12.67 0.05 -3.66
CA SER A 291 -12.65 -0.80 -2.47
C SER A 291 -14.01 -1.46 -2.19
N PHE A 292 -15.12 -0.77 -2.42
CA PHE A 292 -16.47 -1.30 -2.27
C PHE A 292 -16.76 -2.43 -3.25
N VAL A 293 -16.39 -2.29 -4.52
CA VAL A 293 -16.49 -3.36 -5.53
C VAL A 293 -15.68 -4.59 -5.13
N LEU A 294 -14.44 -4.41 -4.66
CA LEU A 294 -13.62 -5.52 -4.17
C LEU A 294 -14.23 -6.21 -2.95
N VAL A 295 -14.80 -5.46 -2.00
CA VAL A 295 -15.50 -6.03 -0.83
C VAL A 295 -16.71 -6.87 -1.25
N ILE A 296 -17.48 -6.45 -2.26
CA ILE A 296 -18.58 -7.27 -2.82
C ILE A 296 -18.04 -8.58 -3.40
N ILE A 297 -16.97 -8.53 -4.18
CA ILE A 297 -16.34 -9.72 -4.79
C ILE A 297 -15.84 -10.68 -3.70
N MET A 298 -15.12 -10.16 -2.70
CA MET A 298 -14.59 -10.95 -1.58
C MET A 298 -15.71 -11.53 -0.70
N GLY A 299 -16.75 -10.75 -0.42
CA GLY A 299 -17.91 -11.21 0.37
C GLY A 299 -18.68 -12.33 -0.32
N ASN A 300 -18.98 -12.16 -1.61
CA ASN A 300 -19.62 -13.21 -2.42
C ASN A 300 -18.75 -14.47 -2.51
N TRP A 301 -17.44 -14.31 -2.72
CA TRP A 301 -16.52 -15.45 -2.78
C TRP A 301 -16.45 -16.20 -1.45
N HIS A 302 -16.31 -15.49 -0.33
CA HIS A 302 -16.29 -16.08 1.01
C HIS A 302 -17.61 -16.80 1.34
N TYR A 303 -18.75 -16.20 0.97
CA TYR A 303 -20.07 -16.81 1.13
C TYR A 303 -20.18 -18.14 0.38
N VAL A 304 -19.80 -18.18 -0.90
CA VAL A 304 -19.80 -19.39 -1.73
C VAL A 304 -18.82 -20.44 -1.19
N GLN A 305 -17.61 -20.02 -0.80
CA GLN A 305 -16.57 -20.91 -0.26
C GLN A 305 -17.03 -21.54 1.07
N LYS A 306 -17.72 -20.78 1.94
CA LYS A 306 -18.33 -21.31 3.17
C LYS A 306 -19.42 -22.34 2.87
N HIS A 307 -20.33 -22.05 1.95
CA HIS A 307 -21.39 -22.99 1.57
C HIS A 307 -20.83 -24.27 0.93
N ARG A 308 -19.79 -24.16 0.09
CA ARG A 308 -19.10 -25.32 -0.47
C ARG A 308 -18.41 -26.14 0.62
N TYR A 309 -17.76 -25.50 1.59
CA TYR A 309 -17.13 -26.19 2.73
C TYR A 309 -18.16 -26.91 3.61
N GLU A 310 -19.30 -26.28 3.92
CA GLU A 310 -20.38 -26.92 4.69
C GLU A 310 -21.03 -28.09 3.92
N PHE A 311 -21.16 -27.97 2.59
CA PHE A 311 -21.63 -29.06 1.73
C PHE A 311 -20.62 -30.21 1.66
N GLU A 312 -19.33 -29.92 1.47
CA GLU A 312 -18.25 -30.91 1.51
C GLU A 312 -18.20 -31.62 2.87
N LEU A 313 -18.38 -30.91 3.98
CA LEU A 313 -18.40 -31.48 5.33
C LEU A 313 -19.59 -32.43 5.56
N LYS A 314 -20.79 -32.06 5.08
CA LYS A 314 -22.01 -32.90 5.18
C LYS A 314 -21.97 -34.12 4.26
N ASN A 315 -21.29 -34.02 3.11
CA ASN A 315 -21.15 -35.11 2.13
C ASN A 315 -19.80 -35.83 2.23
N LYS A 316 -19.05 -35.67 3.32
CA LYS A 316 -17.85 -36.47 3.57
C LYS A 316 -18.24 -37.93 3.75
N VAL A 317 -17.82 -38.74 2.78
CA VAL A 317 -17.88 -40.19 2.86
C VAL A 317 -16.99 -40.66 4.02
N SER A 318 -17.52 -41.51 4.91
CA SER A 318 -16.74 -42.06 6.03
C SER A 318 -15.51 -42.82 5.54
N SER A 319 -14.41 -42.76 6.28
CA SER A 319 -13.20 -43.54 5.98
C SER A 319 -13.52 -45.04 5.90
N ASP A 320 -14.37 -45.54 6.81
CA ASP A 320 -14.81 -46.94 6.84
C ASP A 320 -15.58 -47.34 5.57
N TYR A 321 -16.37 -46.41 5.00
CA TYR A 321 -17.08 -46.66 3.74
C TYR A 321 -16.08 -46.72 2.57
N CYS A 322 -15.09 -45.84 2.54
CA CYS A 322 -14.02 -45.89 1.54
C CYS A 322 -13.20 -47.18 1.64
N GLU A 323 -12.83 -47.61 2.85
CA GLU A 323 -12.15 -48.89 3.07
C GLU A 323 -13.02 -50.09 2.67
N HIS A 324 -14.30 -50.09 3.02
CA HIS A 324 -15.25 -51.13 2.62
C HIS A 324 -15.39 -51.22 1.09
N VAL A 325 -15.48 -50.09 0.39
CA VAL A 325 -15.50 -50.05 -1.08
C VAL A 325 -14.18 -50.56 -1.66
N ILE A 326 -13.03 -50.17 -1.10
CA ILE A 326 -11.71 -50.68 -1.54
C ILE A 326 -11.61 -52.20 -1.31
N PHE A 327 -12.09 -52.71 -0.18
CA PHE A 327 -12.13 -54.14 0.13
C PHE A 327 -12.97 -54.91 -0.88
N VAL A 328 -14.21 -54.46 -1.14
CA VAL A 328 -15.12 -55.08 -2.13
C VAL A 328 -14.51 -55.04 -3.54
N LEU A 329 -13.85 -53.95 -3.95
CA LEU A 329 -13.17 -53.85 -5.23
C LEU A 329 -11.94 -54.78 -5.32
N ARG A 330 -11.25 -55.04 -4.20
CA ARG A 330 -10.08 -55.92 -4.13
C ARG A 330 -10.47 -57.40 -4.16
N ASP A 331 -11.53 -57.77 -3.44
CA ASP A 331 -12.13 -59.11 -3.48
C ASP A 331 -12.70 -59.44 -4.87
N ASN A 332 -13.45 -58.52 -5.48
CA ASN A 332 -13.95 -58.70 -6.85
C ASN A 332 -12.81 -58.83 -7.89
N ARG A 333 -11.68 -58.13 -7.72
CA ARG A 333 -10.49 -58.32 -8.57
C ARG A 333 -9.84 -59.70 -8.35
N SER A 334 -9.72 -60.14 -7.10
CA SER A 334 -9.23 -61.48 -6.74
C SER A 334 -10.08 -62.59 -7.40
N LYS A 335 -11.41 -62.47 -7.32
CA LYS A 335 -12.35 -63.40 -7.95
C LYS A 335 -12.29 -63.38 -9.49
N ARG A 336 -11.97 -62.24 -10.10
CA ARG A 336 -11.78 -62.12 -11.56
C ARG A 336 -10.49 -62.77 -12.07
N ASN A 337 -9.41 -62.73 -11.29
CA ASN A 337 -8.12 -63.34 -11.63
C ASN A 337 -8.05 -64.85 -11.32
N LYS A 338 -9.10 -65.44 -10.74
CA LYS A 338 -9.24 -66.88 -10.46
C LYS A 338 -10.18 -67.61 -11.45
N LYS A 339 -10.61 -66.91 -12.50
CA LYS A 339 -11.32 -67.46 -13.67
C LYS A 339 -10.48 -67.21 -14.91
#